data_AF-A0A957AAH3-F1
#
_entry.id   AF-A0A957AAH3-F1
#
_cell.length_a   1.000
_cell.length_b   1.000
_cell.length_c   1.000
_cell.angle_alpha   90.00
_cell.angle_beta   90.00
_cell.angle_gamma   90.00
#
_symmetry.space_group_name_H-M   'P 1'
#
loop_
_entity.id
_entity.type
_entity.pdbx_description
1 polymer ?
#
loop_
_entity_poly.entity_id
_entity_poly.type
_entity_poly.pdbx_seq_one_letter_code
_entity_poly.pdbx_strand_id
1 'polypeptide(L)'
;FQWAAILRSASAWEAFRKTVRGTPTAPRVTELLIHNQRFPRSLIFCLMALLRHYKNATAASPPVMRAPAERAITLLQLDVDGVTTANIVESGLHEFLDDFQKRLIEINTALSESIFRVLPEDV
;
A
#
# COMPACT_ATOMS: atom_id res chain seq x y z
N PHE A 1 24.54 7.80 0.55
CA PHE A 1 24.49 6.32 0.58
C PHE A 1 23.16 5.74 1.09
N GLN A 2 22.36 6.45 1.92
CA GLN A 2 21.08 5.99 2.47
C GLN A 2 20.03 5.59 1.41
N TRP A 3 19.74 6.44 0.43
CA TRP A 3 18.70 6.19 -0.59
C TRP A 3 18.99 4.98 -1.49
N ALA A 4 20.26 4.71 -1.79
CA ALA A 4 20.66 3.51 -2.52
C ALA A 4 20.45 2.24 -1.69
N ALA A 5 20.59 2.30 -0.36
CA ALA A 5 20.30 1.18 0.52
C ALA A 5 18.80 0.88 0.57
N ILE A 6 17.96 1.91 0.68
CA ILE A 6 16.48 1.78 0.62
C ILE A 6 16.04 1.15 -0.70
N LEU A 7 16.57 1.63 -1.83
CA LEU A 7 16.26 1.04 -3.12
C LEU A 7 16.71 -0.41 -3.23
N ARG A 8 17.81 -0.82 -2.56
CA ARG A 8 18.24 -2.22 -2.56
C ARG A 8 17.37 -3.10 -1.68
N SER A 9 16.96 -2.65 -0.49
CA SER A 9 16.06 -3.43 0.37
C SER A 9 14.68 -3.64 -0.29
N ALA A 10 14.16 -2.62 -0.98
CA ALA A 10 12.94 -2.73 -1.76
C ALA A 10 13.13 -3.44 -3.12
N SER A 11 14.33 -3.97 -3.42
CA SER A 11 14.66 -4.57 -4.72
C SER A 11 14.31 -3.66 -5.92
N ALA A 12 14.42 -2.35 -5.74
CA ALA A 12 14.07 -1.30 -6.67
C ALA A 12 15.29 -0.65 -7.34
N TRP A 13 16.52 -1.00 -6.94
CA TRP A 13 17.75 -0.35 -7.45
C TRP A 13 17.89 -0.41 -8.97
N GLU A 14 17.69 -1.57 -9.58
CA GLU A 14 17.76 -1.70 -11.04
C GLU A 14 16.62 -0.96 -11.75
N ALA A 15 15.41 -1.04 -11.21
CA ALA A 15 14.27 -0.30 -11.74
C ALA A 15 14.56 1.20 -11.72
N PHE A 16 15.05 1.73 -10.60
CA PHE A 16 15.44 3.13 -10.46
C PHE A 16 16.48 3.53 -11.50
N ARG A 17 17.54 2.75 -11.69
CA ARG A 17 18.58 3.06 -12.70
C ARG A 17 18.05 3.05 -14.14
N LYS A 18 17.04 2.24 -14.43
CA LYS A 18 16.43 2.13 -15.77
C LYS A 18 15.41 3.23 -16.03
N THR A 19 14.66 3.67 -15.02
CA THR A 19 13.51 4.58 -15.19
C THR A 19 13.81 6.02 -14.75
N VAL A 20 14.77 6.22 -13.85
CA VAL A 20 15.12 7.53 -13.28
C VAL A 20 16.57 7.87 -13.62
N ARG A 21 16.78 9.01 -14.28
CA ARG A 21 18.13 9.49 -14.63
C ARG A 21 18.77 10.23 -13.46
N GLY A 22 19.99 9.85 -13.10
CA GLY A 22 20.83 10.56 -12.12
C GLY A 22 20.84 9.94 -10.72
N THR A 23 21.16 10.75 -9.72
CA THR A 23 21.39 10.26 -8.35
C THR A 23 20.08 9.95 -7.61
N PRO A 24 20.11 8.98 -6.67
CA PRO A 24 18.98 8.66 -5.80
C PRO A 24 18.86 9.72 -4.70
N THR A 25 17.94 10.66 -4.90
CA THR A 25 17.56 11.68 -3.93
C THR A 25 16.24 11.31 -3.26
N ALA A 26 15.93 11.90 -2.10
CA ALA A 26 14.69 11.61 -1.37
C ALA A 26 13.44 11.73 -2.27
N PRO A 27 13.22 12.85 -3.00
CA PRO A 27 12.03 12.98 -3.83
C PRO A 27 11.93 11.91 -4.93
N ARG A 28 13.07 11.55 -5.54
CA ARG A 28 13.09 10.56 -6.63
C ARG A 28 12.84 9.14 -6.15
N VAL A 29 13.34 8.80 -4.96
CA VAL A 29 13.09 7.48 -4.36
C VAL A 29 11.64 7.37 -3.89
N THR A 30 11.11 8.42 -3.24
CA THR A 30 9.70 8.52 -2.86
C THR A 30 8.79 8.37 -4.07
N GLU A 31 9.06 9.08 -5.17
CA GLU A 31 8.27 8.98 -6.40
C GLU A 31 8.23 7.54 -6.96
N LEU A 32 9.38 6.86 -7.00
CA LEU A 32 9.44 5.49 -7.50
C LEU A 32 8.74 4.48 -6.58
N LEU A 33 8.99 4.57 -5.27
CA LEU A 33 8.53 3.56 -4.30
C LEU A 33 7.09 3.77 -3.83
N ILE A 34 6.54 4.97 -3.98
CA ILE A 34 5.21 5.29 -3.45
C ILE A 34 4.24 5.53 -4.61
N HIS A 35 4.57 6.46 -5.50
CA HIS A 35 3.61 6.97 -6.49
C HIS A 35 3.64 6.25 -7.85
N ASN A 36 4.66 5.44 -8.14
CA ASN A 36 4.81 4.84 -9.46
C ASN A 36 3.82 3.68 -9.72
N GLN A 37 2.71 3.97 -10.39
CA GLN A 37 1.67 3.00 -10.77
C GLN A 37 2.11 1.85 -11.70
N ARG A 38 3.34 1.86 -12.23
CA ARG A 38 3.85 0.83 -13.14
C ARG A 38 4.93 -0.04 -12.52
N PHE A 39 5.43 0.34 -11.35
CA PHE A 39 6.45 -0.43 -10.64
C PHE A 39 5.77 -1.38 -9.65
N PRO A 40 5.85 -2.72 -9.83
CA PRO A 40 5.06 -3.67 -9.04
C PRO A 40 5.26 -3.65 -7.53
N ARG A 41 6.35 -3.02 -7.06
CA ARG A 41 6.67 -2.89 -5.63
C ARG A 41 6.38 -1.49 -5.09
N SER A 42 5.82 -0.59 -5.89
CA SER A 42 5.39 0.71 -5.37
C SER A 42 4.13 0.54 -4.53
N LEU A 43 3.93 1.43 -3.55
CA LEU A 43 2.75 1.37 -2.68
C LEU A 43 1.45 1.55 -3.46
N ILE A 44 1.37 2.52 -4.39
CA ILE A 44 0.17 2.68 -5.22
C ILE A 44 -0.09 1.43 -6.06
N PHE A 45 0.93 0.81 -6.68
CA PHE A 45 0.72 -0.40 -7.44
C PHE A 45 0.15 -1.53 -6.57
N CYS A 46 0.77 -1.74 -5.40
CA CYS A 46 0.35 -2.76 -4.44
C CYS A 46 -1.07 -2.49 -3.92
N LEU A 47 -1.44 -1.25 -3.66
CA LEU A 47 -2.78 -0.87 -3.23
C LEU A 47 -3.84 -1.11 -4.31
N MET A 48 -3.52 -0.78 -5.57
CA MET A 48 -4.38 -1.11 -6.70
C MET A 48 -4.56 -2.63 -6.85
N ALA A 49 -3.49 -3.40 -6.64
CA ALA A 49 -3.55 -4.86 -6.66
C ALA A 49 -4.40 -5.41 -5.51
N LEU A 50 -4.20 -4.92 -4.27
CA LEU A 50 -5.01 -5.26 -3.10
C LEU A 50 -6.50 -5.06 -3.40
N LEU A 51 -6.89 -3.89 -3.94
CA LEU A 51 -8.29 -3.60 -4.26
C LEU A 51 -8.86 -4.58 -5.30
N ARG A 52 -8.11 -4.89 -6.36
CA ARG A 52 -8.54 -5.87 -7.37
C ARG A 52 -8.72 -7.25 -6.77
N HIS A 53 -7.74 -7.72 -6.00
CA HIS A 53 -7.80 -9.04 -5.37
C HIS A 53 -8.92 -9.13 -4.34
N TYR A 54 -9.11 -8.09 -3.53
CA TYR A 54 -10.20 -8.00 -2.57
C TYR A 54 -11.57 -8.10 -3.25
N LYS A 55 -11.82 -7.30 -4.29
CA LYS A 55 -13.08 -7.33 -5.05
C LYS A 55 -13.37 -8.70 -5.64
N ASN A 56 -12.35 -9.37 -6.17
CA ASN A 56 -12.50 -10.70 -6.75
C ASN A 56 -12.76 -11.77 -5.67
N ALA A 57 -12.00 -11.74 -4.57
CA ALA A 57 -12.10 -12.73 -3.49
C ALA A 57 -13.43 -12.62 -2.72
N THR A 58 -14.01 -11.43 -2.63
CA THR A 58 -15.24 -11.16 -1.88
C THR A 58 -16.47 -10.99 -2.76
N ALA A 59 -16.38 -11.29 -4.07
CA ALA A 59 -17.46 -11.04 -5.02
C ALA A 59 -18.80 -11.71 -4.63
N ALA A 60 -18.73 -12.90 -4.00
CA ALA A 60 -19.90 -13.63 -3.52
C ALA A 60 -20.30 -13.30 -2.06
N SER A 61 -19.50 -12.50 -1.35
CA SER A 61 -19.75 -12.18 0.06
C SER A 61 -20.87 -11.13 0.21
N PRO A 62 -21.75 -11.29 1.21
CA PRO A 62 -22.78 -10.30 1.52
C PRO A 62 -22.21 -8.90 1.74
N PRO A 63 -22.90 -7.82 1.29
CA PRO A 63 -22.42 -6.44 1.48
C PRO A 63 -22.12 -6.09 2.95
N VAL A 64 -22.92 -6.61 3.89
CA VAL A 64 -22.72 -6.37 5.33
C VAL A 64 -21.38 -6.93 5.83
N MET A 65 -20.92 -8.07 5.29
CA MET A 65 -19.62 -8.66 5.62
C MET A 65 -18.47 -7.88 4.97
N ARG A 66 -18.69 -7.29 3.79
CA ARG A 66 -17.65 -6.53 3.08
C ARG A 66 -17.44 -5.12 3.62
N ALA A 67 -18.47 -4.50 4.19
CA ALA A 67 -18.45 -3.09 4.57
C ALA A 67 -17.27 -2.67 5.48
N PRO A 68 -16.87 -3.45 6.51
CA PRO A 68 -15.74 -3.07 7.36
C PRO A 68 -14.41 -3.00 6.60
N ALA A 69 -14.12 -4.03 5.80
CA ALA A 69 -12.87 -4.09 5.02
C ALA A 69 -12.86 -3.06 3.88
N GLU A 70 -14.00 -2.84 3.22
CA GLU A 70 -14.14 -1.79 2.19
C GLU A 70 -13.87 -0.40 2.76
N ARG A 71 -14.38 -0.11 3.96
CA ARG A 71 -14.13 1.16 4.65
C ARG A 71 -12.64 1.34 4.95
N ALA A 72 -11.98 0.32 5.52
CA ALA A 72 -10.56 0.39 5.84
C ALA A 72 -9.70 0.58 4.58
N ILE A 73 -10.00 -0.14 3.50
CA ILE A 73 -9.30 0.00 2.20
C ILE A 73 -9.52 1.40 1.61
N THR A 74 -10.74 1.93 1.70
CA THR A 74 -11.06 3.28 1.20
C THR A 74 -10.29 4.36 1.96
N LEU A 75 -10.14 4.23 3.29
CA LEU A 75 -9.35 5.17 4.08
C LEU A 75 -7.87 5.15 3.66
N LEU A 76 -7.28 3.97 3.47
CA LEU A 76 -5.91 3.85 2.96
C LEU A 76 -5.74 4.49 1.57
N GLN A 77 -6.74 4.34 0.69
CA GLN A 77 -6.73 5.01 -0.63
C GLN A 77 -6.72 6.52 -0.50
N LEU A 78 -7.58 7.08 0.35
CA LEU A 78 -7.63 8.53 0.58
C LEU A 78 -6.31 9.07 1.14
N ASP A 79 -5.68 8.35 2.07
CA ASP A 79 -4.39 8.74 2.64
C ASP A 79 -3.29 8.77 1.57
N VAL A 80 -3.26 7.76 0.68
CA VAL A 80 -2.25 7.66 -0.38
C VAL A 80 -2.52 8.64 -1.53
N ASP A 81 -3.77 8.91 -1.87
CA ASP A 81 -4.14 9.87 -2.91
C ASP A 81 -3.92 11.32 -2.45
N GLY A 82 -4.04 11.58 -1.14
CA GLY A 82 -3.86 12.90 -0.54
C GLY A 82 -2.40 13.28 -0.27
N VAL A 83 -1.47 12.32 -0.24
CA VAL A 83 -0.06 12.58 0.08
C VAL A 83 0.73 12.91 -1.18
N THR A 84 1.55 13.96 -1.13
CA THR A 84 2.48 14.28 -2.22
C THR A 84 3.91 13.91 -1.84
N THR A 85 4.76 13.71 -2.85
CA THR A 85 6.21 13.54 -2.66
C THR A 85 6.83 14.66 -1.81
N ALA A 86 6.33 15.90 -1.92
CA ALA A 86 6.80 17.02 -1.10
C ALA A 86 6.41 16.83 0.38
N ASN A 87 5.16 16.44 0.66
CA ASN A 87 4.71 16.17 2.02
C ASN A 87 5.55 15.08 2.69
N ILE A 88 5.82 13.97 1.99
CA ILE A 88 6.60 12.85 2.55
C ILE A 88 8.05 13.25 2.82
N VAL A 89 8.64 14.09 1.96
CA VAL A 89 10.01 14.57 2.17
C VAL A 89 10.09 15.54 3.35
N GLU A 90 9.04 16.33 3.59
CA GLU A 90 8.94 17.27 4.72
C GLU A 90 8.60 16.56 6.05
N SER A 91 7.60 15.69 6.06
CA SER A 91 7.13 14.95 7.24
C SER A 91 8.04 13.79 7.62
N GLY A 92 8.81 13.28 6.66
CA GLY A 92 9.67 12.12 6.80
C GLY A 92 9.03 10.84 6.23
N LEU A 93 9.88 10.02 5.60
CA LEU A 93 9.47 8.77 4.96
C LEU A 93 9.11 7.69 5.98
N HIS A 94 9.81 7.65 7.11
CA HIS A 94 9.57 6.61 8.12
C HIS A 94 8.19 6.80 8.76
N GLU A 95 7.86 8.04 9.09
CA GLU A 95 6.59 8.49 9.65
C GLU A 95 5.43 8.11 8.73
N PHE A 96 5.56 8.43 7.43
CA PHE A 96 4.58 8.03 6.44
C PHE A 96 4.41 6.50 6.36
N LEU A 97 5.52 5.75 6.36
CA LEU A 97 5.47 4.29 6.27
C LEU A 97 4.86 3.65 7.53
N ASP A 98 5.06 4.22 8.71
CA ASP A 98 4.45 3.75 9.94
C ASP A 98 2.93 3.94 9.92
N ASP A 99 2.45 5.10 9.46
CA ASP A 99 1.01 5.34 9.30
C ASP A 99 0.39 4.44 8.22
N PHE A 100 1.10 4.23 7.11
CA PHE A 100 0.69 3.26 6.10
C PHE A 100 0.58 1.83 6.67
N GLN A 101 1.52 1.41 7.52
CA GLN A 101 1.47 0.11 8.19
C GLN A 101 0.27 -0.01 9.14
N LYS A 102 -0.06 1.04 9.90
CA LYS A 102 -1.25 1.04 10.77
C LYS A 102 -2.53 0.81 9.95
N ARG A 103 -2.66 1.44 8.79
CA ARG A 103 -3.79 1.20 7.88
C ARG A 103 -3.86 -0.23 7.36
N LEU A 104 -2.72 -0.84 7.03
CA LEU A 104 -2.70 -2.25 6.64
C LEU A 104 -3.15 -3.17 7.78
N ILE A 105 -2.79 -2.85 9.02
CA ILE A 105 -3.26 -3.58 10.20
C ILE A 105 -4.78 -3.45 10.35
N GLU A 106 -5.34 -2.25 10.19
CA GLU A 106 -6.79 -2.02 10.20
C GLU A 106 -7.52 -2.87 9.15
N ILE A 107 -6.98 -2.93 7.92
CA ILE A 107 -7.52 -3.76 6.84
C ILE A 107 -7.44 -5.25 7.22
N ASN A 108 -6.30 -5.70 7.73
CA ASN A 108 -6.11 -7.10 8.13
C ASN A 108 -7.09 -7.53 9.22
N THR A 109 -7.28 -6.69 10.23
CA THR A 109 -8.26 -6.93 11.31
C THR A 109 -9.67 -7.01 10.74
N ALA A 110 -10.07 -6.04 9.90
CA ALA A 110 -11.39 -6.04 9.29
C ALA A 110 -11.64 -7.30 8.45
N LEU A 111 -10.68 -7.73 7.63
CA LEU A 111 -10.79 -8.97 6.85
C LEU A 111 -10.92 -10.20 7.73
N SER A 112 -10.12 -10.28 8.80
CA SER A 112 -10.12 -11.42 9.71
C SER A 112 -11.48 -11.59 10.42
N GLU A 113 -12.07 -10.48 10.86
CA GLU A 113 -13.31 -10.49 11.62
C GLU A 113 -14.57 -10.67 10.76
N SER A 114 -14.54 -10.21 9.51
CA SER A 114 -15.73 -10.12 8.66
C SER A 114 -15.75 -11.06 7.45
N ILE A 115 -14.58 -11.45 6.92
CA ILE A 115 -14.48 -12.30 5.72
C ILE A 115 -13.96 -13.70 6.06
N PHE A 116 -12.89 -13.79 6.85
CA PHE A 116 -12.25 -15.08 7.17
C PHE A 116 -12.84 -15.80 8.38
N ARG A 117 -13.84 -15.21 9.04
CA ARG A 117 -14.52 -15.84 10.17
C ARG A 117 -15.27 -17.08 9.67
N VAL A 118 -14.71 -18.26 9.96
CA VAL A 118 -15.39 -19.54 9.78
C VAL A 118 -16.62 -19.53 10.69
N LEU A 119 -17.81 -19.52 10.10
CA LEU A 119 -19.03 -19.83 10.84
C LEU A 119 -18.91 -21.30 11.27
N PRO A 120 -19.14 -21.65 12.54
CA PRO A 120 -19.19 -23.05 12.94
C PRO A 120 -20.20 -23.77 12.04
N GLU A 121 -19.82 -24.91 11.47
CA GLU A 121 -20.78 -25.78 10.78
C GLU A 121 -21.85 -26.15 11.81
N ASP A 122 -23.11 -25.84 11.51
CA ASP A 122 -24.25 -26.30 12.30
C ASP A 122 -24.25 -27.83 12.25
N VAL A 123 -23.77 -28.47 13.32
CA VAL A 123 -23.84 -29.93 13.56
C VAL A 123 -25.22 -30.30 14.07
#